data_AF-A0A848WY17-F1
#
_entry.id   AF-A0A848WY17-F1
#
_cell.length_a   1.000
_cell.length_b   1.000
_cell.length_c   1.000
_cell.angle_alpha   90.00
_cell.angle_beta   90.00
_cell.angle_gamma   90.00
#
_symmetry.space_group_name_H-M   'P 1'
#
loop_
_entity.id
_entity.type
_entity.pdbx_description
1 polymer ?
#
loop_
_entity_poly.entity_id
_entity_poly.type
_entity_poly.pdbx_seq_one_letter_code
_entity_poly.pdbx_strand_id
1 'polypeptide(L)'
;MAAIGGILMLIGGVGSLVFWIISIVKAFKANDTLWGVLNIFIAICGLIWLYMNGQKKLGNYWLLCIIAYIVGFVLAMVGAGSMEIPEPAPAG
;
A
#
# COMPACT_ATOMS: atom_id res chain seq x y z
N MET A 1 -11.97 10.51 12.38
CA MET A 1 -11.22 9.24 12.17
C MET A 1 -11.30 8.77 10.73
N ALA A 2 -12.50 8.63 10.14
CA ALA A 2 -12.65 8.17 8.76
C ALA A 2 -11.91 9.01 7.70
N ALA A 3 -12.03 10.35 7.75
CA ALA A 3 -11.35 11.25 6.80
C ALA A 3 -9.82 11.20 6.90
N ILE A 4 -9.28 11.09 8.12
CA ILE A 4 -7.83 10.96 8.36
C ILE A 4 -7.34 9.60 7.83
N GLY A 5 -8.09 8.53 8.08
CA GLY A 5 -7.80 7.20 7.54
C GLY A 5 -7.81 7.19 6.01
N GLY A 6 -8.78 7.87 5.38
CA GLY A 6 -8.87 8.01 3.93
C GLY A 6 -7.67 8.73 3.30
N ILE A 7 -7.21 9.83 3.91
CA ILE A 7 -6.02 10.56 3.44
C ILE A 7 -4.76 9.69 3.55
N LEU A 8 -4.60 8.97 4.67
CA LEU A 8 -3.48 8.03 4.87
C LEU A 8 -3.50 6.87 3.87
N MET A 9 -4.68 6.32 3.56
CA MET A 9 -4.84 5.32 2.50
C MET A 9 -4.45 5.87 1.13
N LEU A 10 -4.86 7.09 0.79
CA LEU A 10 -4.50 7.70 -0.48
C LEU A 10 -2.99 7.90 -0.62
N ILE A 11 -2.35 8.49 0.39
CA ILE A 11 -0.90 8.73 0.38
C ILE A 11 -0.12 7.41 0.39
N GLY A 12 -0.50 6.46 1.26
CA GLY A 12 0.14 5.15 1.34
C GLY A 12 -0.06 4.31 0.07
N GLY A 13 -1.25 4.34 -0.50
CA GLY A 13 -1.61 3.60 -1.72
C GLY A 13 -0.89 4.16 -2.95
N VAL A 14 -0.95 5.47 -3.17
CA VAL A 14 -0.26 6.13 -4.30
C VAL A 14 1.25 5.99 -4.15
N GLY A 15 1.79 6.20 -2.95
CA GLY A 15 3.22 6.02 -2.68
C GLY A 15 3.67 4.58 -2.95
N SER A 16 2.89 3.59 -2.53
CA SER A 16 3.15 2.17 -2.79
C SER A 16 3.17 1.86 -4.30
N LEU A 17 2.23 2.41 -5.06
CA LEU A 17 2.15 2.27 -6.51
C LEU A 17 3.38 2.86 -7.22
N VAL A 18 3.82 4.04 -6.79
CA VAL A 18 5.02 4.70 -7.34
C VAL A 18 6.27 3.85 -7.08
N PHE A 19 6.48 3.38 -5.85
CA PHE A 19 7.63 2.53 -5.54
C PHE A 19 7.58 1.19 -6.25
N TRP A 20 6.39 0.62 -6.43
CA TRP A 20 6.20 -0.60 -7.20
C TRP A 20 6.62 -0.43 -8.66
N ILE A 21 6.17 0.63 -9.34
CA ILE A 21 6.56 0.95 -10.72
C ILE A 21 8.08 1.19 -10.80
N ILE A 22 8.67 1.92 -9.85
CA ILE A 22 10.11 2.15 -9.81
C ILE A 22 10.87 0.82 -9.69
N SER A 23 10.38 -0.12 -8.87
CA SER A 23 11.00 -1.44 -8.72
C SER A 23 11.02 -2.22 -10.04
N ILE A 24 9.92 -2.18 -10.80
CA ILE A 24 9.78 -2.81 -12.11
C ILE A 24 10.76 -2.19 -13.11
N VAL A 25 10.77 -0.85 -13.20
CA VAL A 25 11.67 -0.12 -14.11
C VAL A 25 13.13 -0.43 -13.79
N LYS A 26 13.49 -0.51 -12.51
CA LYS A 26 14.85 -0.84 -12.10
C LYS A 26 15.23 -2.29 -12.41
N ALA A 27 14.31 -3.24 -12.29
CA ALA A 27 14.53 -4.63 -12.69
C ALA A 27 14.82 -4.75 -14.19
N PHE A 28 14.01 -4.10 -15.03
CA PHE A 28 14.26 -4.08 -16.48
C PHE A 28 15.57 -3.36 -16.84
N LYS A 29 15.90 -2.25 -16.16
CA LYS A 29 17.17 -1.55 -16.36
C LYS A 29 18.40 -2.35 -15.94
N ALA A 30 18.24 -3.32 -15.04
CA ALA A 30 19.30 -4.25 -14.64
C ALA A 30 19.44 -5.45 -15.58
N ASN A 31 18.68 -5.51 -16.68
CA ASN A 31 18.52 -6.69 -17.56
C ASN A 31 17.91 -7.93 -16.88
N ASP A 32 17.32 -7.76 -15.69
CA ASP A 32 16.62 -8.82 -14.95
C ASP A 32 15.16 -8.94 -15.43
N THR A 33 14.98 -9.29 -16.70
CA THR A 33 13.67 -9.34 -17.36
C THR A 33 12.68 -10.28 -16.65
N LEU A 34 13.16 -11.41 -16.14
CA LEU A 34 12.33 -12.38 -15.40
C LEU A 34 11.73 -11.74 -14.13
N TRP A 35 12.55 -11.03 -13.35
CA TRP A 35 12.12 -10.33 -12.16
C TRP A 35 11.25 -9.12 -12.47
N GLY A 36 11.54 -8.41 -13.57
CA GLY A 36 10.69 -7.33 -14.06
C GLY A 36 9.27 -7.80 -14.38
N VAL A 37 9.13 -8.94 -15.06
CA VAL A 37 7.83 -9.55 -15.39
C VAL A 37 7.13 -10.11 -14.13
N LEU A 38 7.86 -10.81 -13.27
CA LEU A 38 7.32 -11.31 -11.99
C LEU A 38 6.75 -10.17 -11.12
N ASN A 39 7.43 -9.02 -11.09
CA ASN A 39 6.97 -7.86 -10.33
C ASN A 39 5.65 -7.29 -10.83
N ILE A 40 5.31 -7.44 -12.11
CA ILE A 40 4.03 -6.96 -12.66
C ILE A 40 2.86 -7.76 -12.07
N PHE A 41 3.04 -9.07 -11.90
CA PHE A 41 1.99 -9.94 -11.37
C PHE A 41 1.98 -10.01 -9.85
N ILE A 42 3.16 -9.93 -9.22
CA ILE A 42 3.34 -10.15 -7.79
C ILE A 42 4.18 -9.02 -7.21
N ALA A 43 3.53 -8.06 -6.56
CA ALA A 43 4.20 -6.92 -5.92
C ALA A 43 5.27 -7.34 -4.89
N ILE A 44 5.06 -8.45 -4.18
CA ILE A 44 6.04 -9.01 -3.22
C ILE A 44 7.38 -9.37 -3.90
N CYS A 45 7.36 -9.83 -5.15
CA CYS A 45 8.59 -10.11 -5.89
C CYS A 45 9.43 -8.85 -6.05
N GLY A 46 8.80 -7.67 -6.12
CA GLY A 46 9.50 -6.40 -6.30
C GLY A 46 10.25 -5.98 -5.04
N LEU A 47 9.63 -6.21 -3.89
CA LEU A 47 10.29 -6.04 -2.60
C LEU A 47 11.50 -6.98 -2.49
N ILE A 48 11.31 -8.27 -2.76
CA ILE A 48 12.39 -9.27 -2.69
C ILE A 48 13.56 -8.87 -3.61
N TRP A 49 13.27 -8.53 -4.86
CA TRP A 49 14.28 -8.10 -5.83
C TRP A 49 15.05 -6.85 -5.35
N LEU A 50 14.36 -5.86 -4.78
CA LEU A 50 15.00 -4.66 -4.22
C LEU A 50 15.95 -5.00 -3.07
N TYR A 51 15.61 -5.95 -2.19
CA TYR A 51 16.50 -6.38 -1.11
C TYR A 51 17.69 -7.20 -1.62
N MET A 52 17.48 -8.06 -2.62
CA MET A 52 18.54 -8.87 -3.25
C MET A 52 19.57 -7.99 -3.98
N ASN A 53 19.11 -6.96 -4.71
CA ASN A 53 19.99 -6.04 -5.44
C ASN A 53 20.51 -4.85 -4.60
N GLY A 54 20.48 -4.97 -3.27
CA GLY A 54 21.06 -3.98 -2.36
C GLY A 54 20.30 -2.65 -2.26
N GLN A 55 19.14 -2.52 -2.89
CA GLN A 55 18.30 -1.31 -2.88
C GLN A 55 17.39 -1.22 -1.65
N LYS A 56 17.94 -1.55 -0.47
CA LYS A 56 17.20 -1.66 0.80
C LYS A 56 16.49 -0.37 1.20
N LYS A 57 17.04 0.80 0.87
CA LYS A 57 16.39 2.10 1.14
C LYS A 57 15.03 2.19 0.42
N LEU A 58 14.98 1.79 -0.84
CA LEU A 58 13.77 1.87 -1.66
C LEU A 58 12.74 0.83 -1.19
N GLY A 59 13.19 -0.38 -0.83
CA GLY A 59 12.36 -1.39 -0.19
C GLY A 59 11.76 -0.91 1.14
N ASN A 60 12.55 -0.26 2.00
CA ASN A 60 12.08 0.26 3.28
C ASN A 60 11.06 1.39 3.12
N TYR A 61 11.25 2.31 2.16
CA TYR A 61 10.25 3.35 1.87
C TYR A 61 8.95 2.76 1.35
N TRP A 62 9.04 1.75 0.48
CA TRP A 62 7.84 1.05 0.02
C TRP A 62 7.11 0.34 1.16
N LEU A 63 7.86 -0.32 2.07
CA LEU A 63 7.30 -0.95 3.25
C LEU A 63 6.59 0.06 4.16
N LEU A 64 7.16 1.25 4.35
CA LEU A 64 6.53 2.34 5.09
C LEU A 64 5.22 2.80 4.44
N CYS A 65 5.16 2.90 3.11
CA CYS A 65 3.92 3.22 2.39
C CYS A 65 2.84 2.15 2.59
N ILE A 66 3.23 0.86 2.58
CA ILE A 66 2.31 -0.26 2.85
C ILE A 66 1.78 -0.17 4.28
N ILE A 67 2.65 0.09 5.26
CA ILE A 67 2.24 0.26 6.66
C ILE A 67 1.28 1.46 6.81
N ALA A 68 1.61 2.60 6.20
CA ALA A 68 0.74 3.79 6.22
C ALA A 68 -0.63 3.52 5.59
N TYR A 69 -0.68 2.74 4.50
CA TYR A 69 -1.93 2.31 3.88
C TYR A 69 -2.76 1.42 4.82
N ILE A 70 -2.12 0.43 5.46
CA ILE A 70 -2.80 -0.47 6.42
C ILE A 70 -3.34 0.33 7.61
N VAL A 71 -2.55 1.22 8.19
CA VAL A 71 -2.99 2.09 9.30
C VAL A 71 -4.13 2.99 8.86
N GLY A 72 -4.04 3.60 7.68
CA GLY A 72 -5.12 4.39 7.09
C GLY A 72 -6.42 3.59 6.94
N PHE A 73 -6.32 2.36 6.44
CA PHE A 73 -7.46 1.46 6.25
C PHE A 73 -8.13 1.11 7.58
N VAL A 74 -7.34 0.73 8.60
CA VAL A 74 -7.86 0.44 9.94
C VAL A 74 -8.58 1.67 10.52
N LEU A 75 -7.98 2.85 10.43
CA LEU A 75 -8.59 4.09 10.91
C LEU A 75 -9.86 4.48 10.14
N ALA A 76 -9.89 4.21 8.83
CA ALA A 76 -11.04 4.46 7.98
C ALA A 76 -12.21 3.53 8.35
N MET A 77 -11.94 2.23 8.53
CA MET A 77 -12.93 1.22 8.91
C MET A 77 -13.51 1.46 10.31
N VAL A 78 -12.65 1.78 11.30
CA VAL A 78 -13.10 2.10 12.66
C VAL A 78 -13.93 3.39 12.66
N GLY A 79 -13.55 4.40 11.88
CA GLY A 79 -14.31 5.64 11.74
C GLY A 79 -15.63 5.49 10.98
N ALA A 80 -15.75 4.51 10.09
CA ALA A 80 -16.97 4.20 9.37
C ALA A 80 -17.95 3.36 10.21
N GLY A 81 -17.45 2.42 11.03
CA GLY A 81 -18.27 1.62 11.95
C GLY A 81 -18.86 2.43 13.12
N SER A 82 -18.38 3.65 13.36
CA SER A 82 -18.95 4.60 14.31
C SER A 82 -20.05 5.50 13.72
N MET A 83 -20.34 5.42 12.41
CA MET A 83 -21.54 6.04 11.85
C MET A 83 -22.72 5.09 12.10
N GLU A 84 -23.57 5.54 13.02
CA GLU A 84 -24.62 4.80 13.72
C GLU A 84 -25.52 3.96 12.81
N ILE A 85 -25.81 2.74 13.26
CA ILE A 85 -27.05 2.04 12.89
C ILE A 85 -28.18 2.96 13.35
N PRO A 86 -29.04 3.50 12.45
CA PRO A 86 -30.18 4.30 12.89
C PRO A 86 -31.01 3.43 13.83
N GLU A 87 -31.12 3.86 15.08
CA GLU A 87 -31.94 3.20 16.10
C GLU A 87 -33.35 3.04 15.53
N PRO A 88 -33.93 1.81 15.48
CA PRO A 88 -35.27 1.64 14.97
C PRO A 88 -36.21 2.47 15.83
N ALA A 89 -37.02 3.32 15.18
CA ALA A 89 -37.91 4.26 15.85
C ALA A 89 -38.71 3.57 16.97
N PRO A 90 -38.83 4.18 18.16
CA PRO A 90 -39.54 3.56 19.27
C PRO A 90 -40.97 3.23 18.83
N ALA A 91 -41.32 1.94 18.91
CA ALA A 91 -42.69 1.50 18.71
C ALA A 91 -43.54 2.14 19.81
N GLY A 92 -44.45 3.02 19.38
CA GLY A 92 -45.38 3.74 20.27
C GLY A 92 -46.33 2.84 21.04
#